data_AF-A0A972J6Z5-F1
#
_entry.id   AF-A0A972J6Z5-F1
#
_cell.length_a   1.000
_cell.length_b   1.000
_cell.length_c   1.000
_cell.angle_alpha   90.00
_cell.angle_beta   90.00
_cell.angle_gamma   90.00
#
_symmetry.space_group_name_H-M   'P 1'
#
loop_
_entity.id
_entity.type
_entity.pdbx_description
1 polymer ?
#
loop_
_entity_poly.entity_id
_entity_poly.type
_entity_poly.pdbx_seq_one_letter_code
_entity_poly.pdbx_strand_id
1 'polypeptide(L)'
;MKYTKISENAADEISRRLPKLHVLRDEDMKKHCSFKIGGKVRAIAEPESEDELIALLSALKEMGIRPLIMGRGTNILFKDSYMDFLILRIHDRMSGV
;
A
#
# COMPACT_ATOMS: atom_id res chain seq x y z
N MET A 1 5.50 -12.62 -9.07
CA MET A 1 5.28 -12.12 -7.70
C MET A 1 3.78 -12.02 -7.46
N LYS A 2 3.19 -12.71 -6.48
CA LYS A 2 1.71 -12.75 -6.32
C LYS A 2 1.27 -11.86 -5.15
N TYR A 3 0.71 -10.69 -5.46
CA TYR A 3 -0.14 -9.92 -4.54
C TYR A 3 -1.54 -10.53 -4.50
N THR A 4 -2.36 -10.11 -3.52
CA THR A 4 -3.74 -10.59 -3.37
C THR A 4 -4.72 -9.49 -3.74
N LYS A 5 -5.77 -9.83 -4.48
CA LYS A 5 -6.89 -8.93 -4.72
C LYS A 5 -7.63 -8.69 -3.41
N ILE A 6 -7.96 -7.44 -3.13
CA ILE A 6 -8.66 -7.00 -1.91
C ILE A 6 -10.03 -6.42 -2.26
N SER A 7 -10.96 -6.49 -1.32
CA SER A 7 -12.31 -5.95 -1.41
C SER A 7 -12.32 -4.42 -1.25
N GLU A 8 -13.39 -3.77 -1.69
CA GLU A 8 -13.58 -2.31 -1.59
C GLU A 8 -13.41 -1.75 -0.18
N ASN A 9 -13.89 -2.48 0.84
CA ASN A 9 -13.80 -2.09 2.24
C ASN A 9 -12.45 -2.40 2.91
N ALA A 10 -11.48 -3.01 2.21
CA ALA A 10 -10.23 -3.43 2.82
C ALA A 10 -9.44 -2.25 3.42
N ALA A 11 -9.50 -1.07 2.78
CA ALA A 11 -8.86 0.13 3.33
C ALA A 11 -9.52 0.58 4.65
N ASP A 12 -10.85 0.52 4.75
CA ASP A 12 -11.57 0.83 5.99
C ASP A 12 -11.26 -0.16 7.10
N GLU A 13 -11.13 -1.44 6.76
CA GLU A 13 -10.77 -2.48 7.71
C GLU A 13 -9.34 -2.31 8.24
N ILE A 14 -8.38 -1.99 7.37
CA ILE A 14 -7.00 -1.69 7.78
C ILE A 14 -6.98 -0.45 8.68
N SER A 15 -7.64 0.65 8.30
CA SER A 15 -7.69 1.86 9.12
C SER A 15 -8.40 1.63 10.47
N ARG A 16 -9.40 0.76 10.53
CA ARG A 16 -10.08 0.40 11.78
C ARG A 16 -9.20 -0.43 12.72
N ARG A 17 -8.41 -1.35 12.17
CA ARG A 17 -7.46 -2.16 12.95
C ARG A 17 -6.23 -1.37 13.38
N LEU A 18 -5.79 -0.41 12.55
CA LEU A 18 -4.61 0.42 12.77
C LEU A 18 -4.97 1.91 12.59
N PRO A 19 -5.60 2.54 13.59
CA PRO A 19 -6.15 3.90 13.47
C PRO A 19 -5.12 5.00 13.20
N LYS A 20 -3.85 4.76 13.55
CA LYS A 20 -2.74 5.72 13.33
C LYS A 20 -2.06 5.54 11.98
N LEU A 21 -2.25 4.39 11.33
CA LEU A 21 -1.58 4.08 10.07
C LEU A 21 -2.10 5.01 8.96
N HIS A 22 -1.16 5.59 8.21
CA HIS A 22 -1.53 6.36 7.04
C HIS A 22 -1.99 5.44 5.90
N VAL A 23 -3.26 5.56 5.51
CA VAL A 23 -3.87 4.75 4.45
C VAL A 23 -4.55 5.67 3.42
N LEU A 24 -4.15 5.55 2.16
CA LEU A 24 -4.74 6.23 1.02
C LEU A 24 -5.67 5.27 0.26
N ARG A 25 -6.76 5.80 -0.31
CA ARG A 25 -7.80 5.02 -0.99
C ARG A 25 -7.91 5.45 -2.44
N ASP A 26 -8.06 4.47 -3.33
CA ASP A 26 -8.28 4.70 -4.78
C ASP A 26 -7.31 5.72 -5.38
N GLU A 27 -6.03 5.56 -5.03
CA GLU A 27 -4.98 6.55 -5.30
C GLU A 27 -4.28 6.26 -6.63
N ASP A 28 -3.96 7.31 -7.39
CA ASP A 28 -3.45 7.22 -8.75
C ASP A 28 -1.93 6.99 -8.75
N MET A 29 -1.47 5.83 -9.26
CA MET A 29 -0.05 5.45 -9.19
C MET A 29 0.89 6.35 -9.99
N LYS A 30 0.39 7.15 -10.93
CA LYS A 30 1.21 8.16 -11.62
C LYS A 30 1.78 9.22 -10.67
N LYS A 31 1.17 9.41 -9.50
CA LYS A 31 1.68 10.31 -8.45
C LYS A 31 2.77 9.68 -7.58
N HIS A 32 2.96 8.36 -7.67
CA HIS A 32 3.79 7.57 -6.74
C HIS A 32 4.92 6.78 -7.42
N CYS A 33 5.15 6.96 -8.72
CA CYS A 33 6.25 6.33 -9.44
C CYS A 33 6.99 7.32 -10.35
N SER A 34 8.27 7.05 -10.65
CA SER A 34 9.13 7.95 -11.44
C SER A 34 8.67 8.09 -12.90
N PHE A 35 8.08 7.03 -13.45
CA PHE A 35 7.57 7.01 -14.81
C PHE A 35 6.32 7.89 -15.00
N LYS A 36 5.67 8.31 -13.91
CA LYS A 36 4.44 9.13 -13.95
C LYS A 36 3.33 8.50 -14.80
N ILE A 37 3.19 7.19 -14.71
CA ILE A 37 2.15 6.37 -15.36
C ILE A 37 1.45 5.50 -14.32
N GLY A 38 0.36 4.83 -14.71
CA GLY A 38 -0.34 3.89 -13.86
C GLY A 38 -1.65 4.45 -13.32
N GLY A 39 -2.64 3.57 -13.22
CA GLY A 39 -3.99 3.90 -12.78
C GLY A 39 -4.16 3.85 -11.27
N LYS A 40 -5.41 3.91 -10.84
CA LYS A 40 -5.77 3.83 -9.43
C LYS A 40 -5.46 2.47 -8.82
N VAL A 41 -4.91 2.46 -7.62
CA VAL A 41 -4.79 1.27 -6.78
C VAL A 41 -5.76 1.36 -5.61
N ARG A 42 -6.30 0.21 -5.18
CA ARG A 42 -7.35 0.19 -4.15
C ARG A 42 -6.91 0.86 -2.86
N ALA A 43 -5.71 0.54 -2.40
CA ALA A 43 -5.18 1.14 -1.19
C ALA A 43 -3.65 1.25 -1.22
N ILE A 44 -3.13 2.28 -0.57
CA ILE A 44 -1.71 2.42 -0.23
C ILE A 44 -1.63 2.55 1.29
N ALA A 45 -0.82 1.72 1.94
CA ALA A 45 -0.50 1.82 3.35
C ALA A 45 0.95 2.31 3.51
N GLU A 46 1.14 3.31 4.37
CA GLU A 46 2.43 3.95 4.59
C GLU A 46 2.75 4.01 6.10
N PRO A 47 3.41 2.98 6.64
CA PRO A 47 3.86 3.02 8.03
C PRO A 47 4.94 4.10 8.23
N GLU A 48 5.01 4.66 9.44
CA GLU A 48 6.03 5.65 9.80
C GLU A 48 7.06 5.16 10.83
N SER A 49 6.89 3.94 11.35
CA SER A 49 7.81 3.30 12.31
C SER A 49 7.89 1.79 12.11
N GLU A 50 8.91 1.16 12.71
CA GLU A 50 9.02 -0.31 12.73
C GLU A 50 7.81 -0.96 13.39
N ASP A 51 7.33 -0.40 14.51
CA ASP A 51 6.16 -0.91 15.23
C ASP A 51 4.89 -0.88 14.36
N GLU A 52 4.66 0.21 13.60
CA GLU A 52 3.55 0.27 12.65
C GLU A 52 3.70 -0.73 11.52
N LEU A 53 4.91 -0.90 10.98
CA LEU A 53 5.19 -1.88 9.93
C LEU A 53 4.92 -3.30 10.42
N ILE A 54 5.38 -3.65 11.63
CA ILE A 54 5.16 -4.97 12.25
C ILE A 54 3.67 -5.20 12.49
N ALA A 55 2.95 -4.21 13.02
CA ALA A 55 1.52 -4.29 13.26
C ALA A 55 0.74 -4.46 11.94
N LEU A 56 1.11 -3.70 10.90
CA LEU A 56 0.54 -3.81 9.55
C LEU A 56 0.77 -5.20 8.96
N LEU A 57 2.01 -5.70 8.95
CA LEU A 57 2.32 -7.03 8.40
C LEU A 57 1.55 -8.14 9.14
N SER A 58 1.41 -8.01 10.46
CA SER A 58 0.64 -8.96 11.27
C SER A 58 -0.85 -8.93 10.92
N ALA A 59 -1.45 -7.74 10.83
CA ALA A 59 -2.85 -7.58 10.45
C ALA A 59 -3.13 -8.11 9.03
N LEU A 60 -2.25 -7.81 8.06
CA LEU A 60 -2.40 -8.30 6.69
C LEU A 60 -2.28 -9.83 6.60
N LYS A 61 -1.40 -10.43 7.40
CA LYS A 61 -1.25 -11.89 7.48
C LYS A 61 -2.54 -12.56 7.97
N GLU A 62 -3.16 -12.03 9.02
CA GLU A 62 -4.43 -12.52 9.54
C GLU A 62 -5.57 -12.39 8.53
N MET A 63 -5.58 -11.30 7.75
CA MET A 63 -6.57 -11.06 6.69
C MET A 63 -6.29 -11.85 5.40
N GLY A 64 -5.17 -12.58 5.32
CA GLY A 64 -4.76 -13.28 4.10
C GLY A 64 -4.34 -12.37 2.95
N ILE A 65 -4.02 -11.10 3.23
CA ILE A 65 -3.66 -10.09 2.22
C ILE A 65 -2.15 -10.10 2.01
N ARG A 66 -1.74 -10.31 0.76
CA ARG A 66 -0.35 -10.06 0.32
C ARG A 66 -0.26 -8.74 -0.44
N PRO A 67 0.38 -7.70 0.11
CA PRO A 67 0.57 -6.43 -0.57
C PRO A 67 1.64 -6.54 -1.66
N LEU A 68 1.62 -5.57 -2.59
CA LEU A 68 2.82 -5.22 -3.35
C LEU A 68 3.67 -4.27 -2.49
N ILE A 69 4.88 -4.68 -2.14
CA ILE A 69 5.81 -3.83 -1.38
C ILE A 69 6.61 -2.97 -2.38
N MET A 70 6.70 -1.66 -2.13
CA MET A 70 7.51 -0.75 -2.95
C MET A 70 8.16 0.35 -2.13
N GLY A 71 9.29 0.86 -2.64
CA GLY A 71 9.86 2.14 -2.21
C GLY A 71 9.36 3.29 -3.09
N ARG A 72 10.29 4.09 -3.64
CA ARG A 72 10.01 5.24 -4.53
C ARG A 72 9.32 4.91 -5.87
N GLY A 73 9.23 3.64 -6.25
CA GLY A 73 8.68 3.26 -7.55
C GLY A 73 9.53 3.71 -8.74
N THR A 74 10.87 3.76 -8.59
CA THR A 74 11.78 4.20 -9.68
C THR A 74 11.97 3.17 -10.79
N ASN A 75 11.63 1.90 -10.51
CA ASN A 75 11.80 0.77 -11.42
C ASN A 75 10.56 -0.15 -11.42
N ILE A 76 9.36 0.43 -11.31
CA ILE A 76 8.10 -0.30 -11.37
C ILE A 76 7.21 0.36 -12.42
N LEU A 77 6.68 -0.44 -13.34
CA LEU A 77 5.69 -0.01 -14.32
C LEU A 77 4.31 -0.44 -13.84
N PHE A 78 3.43 0.54 -13.62
CA PHE A 78 2.03 0.30 -13.27
C PHE A 78 1.16 0.40 -14.54
N LYS A 79 0.15 -0.48 -14.62
CA LYS A 79 -0.86 -0.43 -15.69
C LYS A 79 -1.82 0.75 -15.44
N ASP A 80 -2.36 1.35 -16.50
CA ASP A 80 -3.30 2.48 -16.39
C ASP A 80 -4.72 2.07 -15.93
N SER A 81 -5.02 0.76 -15.92
CA SER A 81 -6.29 0.25 -15.40
C SER A 81 -6.30 0.16 -13.88
N TYR A 82 -7.50 0.13 -13.31
CA TYR A 82 -7.69 -0.07 -11.88
C TYR A 82 -7.00 -1.34 -11.36
N MET A 83 -6.39 -1.22 -10.19
CA MET A 83 -5.63 -2.26 -9.50
C MET A 83 -6.27 -2.54 -8.14
N ASP A 84 -6.88 -3.70 -8.03
CA ASP A 84 -7.62 -4.15 -6.85
C ASP A 84 -6.73 -4.77 -5.76
N PHE A 85 -5.48 -4.30 -5.59
CA PHE A 85 -4.55 -4.80 -4.58
C PHE A 85 -4.09 -3.69 -3.62
N LEU A 86 -3.45 -4.08 -2.51
CA LEU A 86 -2.82 -3.17 -1.55
C LEU A 86 -1.36 -2.91 -1.94
N ILE A 87 -0.94 -1.66 -1.88
CA ILE A 87 0.49 -1.30 -1.86
C ILE A 87 0.92 -1.02 -0.43
N LEU A 88 2.06 -1.58 -0.04
CA LEU A 88 2.77 -1.21 1.18
C LEU A 88 3.99 -0.38 0.75
N ARG A 89 3.99 0.92 1.09
CA ARG A 89 5.04 1.86 0.66
C ARG A 89 6.03 2.10 1.80
N ILE A 90 7.27 1.67 1.61
CA ILE A 90 8.39 1.86 2.55
C ILE A 90 9.31 2.92 1.95
N HIS A 91 9.09 4.19 2.28
CA HIS A 91 9.89 5.29 1.75
C HIS A 91 9.89 6.50 2.69
N ASP A 92 9.43 7.68 2.27
CA ASP A 92 9.63 8.96 2.99
C ASP A 92 9.15 8.93 4.45
N ARG A 93 8.04 8.24 4.74
CA ARG A 93 7.52 8.15 6.12
C ARG A 93 8.38 7.29 7.05
N MET A 94 9.20 6.38 6.51
CA MET A 94 10.10 5.52 7.28
C MET A 94 11.56 5.98 7.22
N SER A 95 11.88 7.13 6.62
CA SER A 95 13.28 7.54 6.41
C SER A 95 14.02 7.94 7.68
N GLY A 96 13.31 8.11 8.80
CA GLY A 96 13.86 8.50 10.12
C GLY A 96 14.06 7.32 11.08
N VAL A 97 13.84 6.09 10.61
CA VAL A 97 14.12 4.85 11.34
C VAL A 97 15.57 4.44 11.13
#